data_AF-A0A6S7I4T3-F1
#
_entry.id   AF-A0A6S7I4T3-F1
#
_cell.length_a   1.000
_cell.length_b   1.000
_cell.length_c   1.000
_cell.angle_alpha   90.00
_cell.angle_beta   90.00
_cell.angle_gamma   90.00
#
_symmetry.space_group_name_H-M   'P 1'
#
loop_
_entity.id
_entity.type
_entity.pdbx_description
1 polymer ?
#
loop_
_entity_poly.entity_id
_entity_poly.type
_entity_poly.pdbx_seq_one_letter_code
_entity_poly.pdbx_strand_id
1 'polypeptide(L)'
;MWRNINQLIGKTSKKTNVISVKSNDQIFTSKDDIAETFNDYFSKIGTELSNRIPPSKEGFEEYLDRSFSAVFEFKSVSNDEVETVL
;
A
#
# COMPACT_ATOMS: atom_id res chain seq x y z
N MET A 1 10.46 10.32 -20.14
CA MET A 1 11.09 9.10 -19.58
C MET A 1 10.09 7.96 -19.37
N TRP A 2 9.01 8.16 -18.60
CA TRP A 2 8.04 7.10 -18.26
C TRP A 2 7.32 6.44 -19.44
N ARG A 3 7.06 7.19 -20.52
CA ARG A 3 6.45 6.68 -21.77
C ARG A 3 7.27 5.54 -22.40
N ASN A 4 8.59 5.68 -22.45
CA ASN A 4 9.47 4.69 -23.07
C ASN A 4 9.57 3.42 -22.23
N ILE A 5 9.60 3.59 -20.90
CA ILE A 5 9.56 2.47 -19.95
C ILE A 5 8.27 1.68 -20.14
N ASN A 6 7.11 2.36 -20.16
CA ASN A 6 5.81 1.71 -20.35
C ASN A 6 5.69 0.96 -21.69
N GLN A 7 6.29 1.48 -22.75
CA GLN A 7 6.37 0.79 -24.05
C GLN A 7 7.26 -0.46 -23.98
N LEU A 8 8.42 -0.37 -23.34
CA LEU A 8 9.35 -1.49 -23.19
C LEU A 8 8.73 -2.67 -22.43
N ILE A 9 7.98 -2.40 -21.37
CA ILE A 9 7.33 -3.43 -20.54
C ILE A 9 5.96 -3.88 -21.10
N GLY A 10 5.59 -3.47 -22.32
CA GLY A 10 4.31 -3.84 -22.94
C GLY A 10 3.07 -3.35 -22.18
N LYS A 11 3.23 -2.34 -21.30
CA LYS A 11 2.14 -1.81 -20.48
C LYS A 11 1.22 -0.96 -21.34
N THR A 12 0.27 -1.63 -21.98
CA THR A 12 -0.84 -0.99 -22.69
C THR A 12 -1.93 -0.67 -21.68
N SER A 13 -2.25 0.62 -21.49
CA SER A 13 -3.40 1.01 -20.67
C SER A 13 -4.67 0.80 -21.50
N LYS A 14 -5.22 -0.42 -21.49
CA LYS A 14 -6.60 -0.62 -21.94
C LYS A 14 -7.50 0.13 -20.97
N LYS A 15 -8.18 1.17 -21.46
CA LYS A 15 -9.18 1.88 -20.67
C LYS A 15 -10.41 0.98 -20.57
N THR A 16 -10.60 0.36 -19.42
CA THR A 16 -11.84 -0.35 -19.13
C THR A 16 -12.91 0.68 -18.83
N ASN A 17 -13.99 0.66 -19.61
CA ASN A 17 -15.15 1.50 -19.35
C ASN A 17 -16.08 0.74 -18.39
N VAL A 18 -16.15 1.18 -17.14
CA VAL A 18 -17.00 0.56 -16.13
C VAL A 18 -18.42 1.11 -16.31
N ILE A 19 -19.33 0.24 -16.76
CA ILE A 19 -20.73 0.59 -17.08
C ILE A 19 -21.66 0.30 -15.89
N SER A 20 -21.23 -0.58 -14.99
CA SER A 20 -21.94 -0.89 -13.76
C SER A 20 -21.00 -1.48 -12.72
N VAL A 21 -21.39 -1.37 -11.45
CA VAL A 21 -20.73 -2.05 -10.34
C VAL A 21 -21.79 -2.69 -9.45
N LYS A 22 -21.55 -3.94 -9.01
CA LYS A 22 -22.38 -4.59 -8.00
C LYS A 22 -21.70 -4.45 -6.65
N SER A 23 -22.40 -3.91 -5.67
CA SER A 23 -21.97 -3.84 -4.27
C SER A 23 -23.08 -4.40 -3.40
N ASN A 24 -22.75 -5.38 -2.56
CA ASN A 24 -23.74 -6.22 -1.87
C ASN A 24 -24.75 -6.81 -2.87
N ASP A 25 -26.05 -6.57 -2.70
CA ASP A 25 -27.12 -7.02 -3.61
C ASP A 25 -27.65 -5.94 -4.55
N GLN A 26 -26.99 -4.78 -4.59
CA GLN A 26 -27.39 -3.65 -5.44
C GLN A 26 -26.45 -3.46 -6.62
N ILE A 27 -27.00 -3.06 -7.77
CA ILE A 27 -26.26 -2.75 -8.99
C ILE A 27 -26.39 -1.25 -9.25
N PHE A 28 -25.24 -0.58 -9.36
CA PHE A 28 -25.14 0.84 -9.67
C PHE A 28 -24.66 1.01 -11.11
N THR A 29 -25.29 1.92 -11.85
CA THR A 29 -25.01 2.17 -13.28
C THR A 29 -24.70 3.65 -13.57
N SER A 30 -25.09 4.56 -12.67
CA SER A 30 -24.70 5.97 -12.75
C SER A 30 -23.23 6.14 -12.42
N LYS A 31 -22.56 7.07 -13.11
CA LYS A 31 -21.14 7.36 -12.85
C LYS A 31 -20.89 7.87 -11.44
N ASP A 32 -21.78 8.71 -10.93
CA ASP A 32 -21.65 9.29 -9.59
C ASP A 32 -21.83 8.21 -8.52
N ASP A 33 -22.85 7.37 -8.66
CA ASP A 33 -23.10 6.24 -7.74
C ASP A 33 -21.95 5.22 -7.76
N ILE A 34 -21.39 4.95 -8.95
CA ILE A 34 -20.21 4.08 -9.09
C ILE A 34 -19.02 4.69 -8.35
N ALA A 35 -18.75 5.98 -8.56
CA ALA A 35 -17.64 6.68 -7.90
C ALA A 35 -17.80 6.68 -6.37
N GLU A 36 -19.01 6.96 -5.88
CA GLU A 36 -19.32 6.92 -4.45
C GLU A 36 -19.15 5.51 -3.89
N THR A 37 -19.66 4.48 -4.58
CA THR A 37 -19.50 3.08 -4.18
C THR A 37 -18.03 2.69 -4.05
N PHE A 38 -17.18 3.13 -4.98
CA PHE A 38 -15.74 2.90 -4.90
C PHE A 38 -15.09 3.63 -3.73
N ASN A 39 -15.45 4.90 -3.53
CA ASN A 39 -14.94 5.70 -2.42
C ASN A 39 -15.29 5.08 -1.07
N ASP A 40 -16.55 4.69 -0.90
CA ASP A 40 -17.05 4.04 0.30
C ASP A 40 -16.34 2.70 0.56
N TYR A 41 -16.20 1.86 -0.47
CA TYR A 41 -15.52 0.58 -0.33
C TYR A 41 -14.06 0.74 0.10
N PHE A 42 -13.29 1.57 -0.61
CA PHE A 42 -11.86 1.70 -0.36
C PHE A 42 -11.53 2.50 0.90
N SER A 43 -12.41 3.41 1.35
CA SER A 43 -12.25 4.10 2.62
C SER A 43 -12.54 3.21 3.83
N LYS A 44 -13.46 2.24 3.69
CA LYS A 44 -13.93 1.40 4.82
C LYS A 44 -13.22 0.06 4.90
N ILE A 45 -12.72 -0.50 3.80
CA ILE A 45 -12.18 -1.88 3.77
C ILE A 45 -11.09 -2.14 4.80
N GLY A 46 -10.18 -1.18 5.04
CA GLY A 46 -9.14 -1.32 6.04
C GLY A 46 -9.70 -1.52 7.45
N THR A 47 -10.61 -0.63 7.85
CA THR A 47 -11.28 -0.69 9.16
C THR A 47 -12.14 -1.94 9.29
N GLU A 48 -12.89 -2.30 8.25
CA GLU A 48 -13.72 -3.50 8.26
C GLU A 48 -12.89 -4.78 8.40
N LEU A 49 -11.77 -4.89 7.69
CA LEU A 49 -10.87 -6.03 7.80
C LEU A 49 -10.22 -6.08 9.17
N SER A 50 -9.73 -4.94 9.69
CA SER A 50 -9.14 -4.85 11.03
C SER A 50 -10.10 -5.35 12.11
N ASN A 51 -11.38 -5.00 12.02
CA ASN A 51 -12.39 -5.43 12.99
C ASN A 51 -12.75 -6.92 12.88
N ARG A 52 -12.53 -7.55 11.72
CA ARG A 52 -12.78 -8.99 11.50
C ARG A 52 -11.60 -9.86 11.91
N ILE A 53 -10.39 -9.30 11.95
CA ILE A 53 -9.20 -10.01 12.38
C ILE A 53 -9.27 -10.17 13.91
N PRO A 54 -9.25 -11.40 14.44
CA PRO A 54 -9.22 -11.60 15.88
C PRO A 54 -7.92 -11.00 16.47
N PRO A 55 -7.97 -10.44 17.68
CA PRO A 55 -6.76 -9.97 18.34
C PRO A 55 -5.76 -11.12 18.50
N SER A 56 -4.49 -10.84 18.23
CA SER A 56 -3.42 -11.81 18.49
C SER A 56 -3.39 -12.14 19.98
N LYS A 57 -3.18 -13.42 20.29
CA LYS A 57 -2.87 -13.85 21.67
C LYS A 57 -1.46 -13.47 22.07
N GLU A 58 -0.59 -13.36 21.06
CA GLU A 58 0.82 -13.11 21.21
C GLU A 58 1.15 -11.64 20.90
N GLY A 59 1.98 -11.03 21.74
CA GLY A 59 2.53 -9.69 21.53
C GLY A 59 3.63 -9.71 20.47
N PHE A 60 3.96 -8.56 19.87
CA PHE A 60 5.08 -8.52 18.92
C PHE A 60 6.41 -8.86 19.61
N GLU A 61 6.48 -8.65 20.93
CA GLU A 61 7.60 -8.91 21.81
C GLU A 61 7.92 -10.39 21.96
N GLU A 62 6.98 -11.30 21.68
CA GLU A 62 7.25 -12.74 21.69
C GLU A 62 7.99 -13.21 20.45
N TYR A 63 7.97 -12.40 19.37
CA TYR A 63 8.85 -12.60 18.20
C TYR A 63 10.24 -11.98 18.40
N LEU A 64 10.42 -11.17 19.44
CA LEU A 64 11.70 -10.60 19.82
C LEU A 64 12.45 -11.64 20.66
N ASP A 65 13.32 -12.41 20.00
CA ASP A 65 14.20 -13.36 20.68
C ASP A 65 14.97 -12.63 21.80
N ARG A 66 14.97 -13.18 23.02
CA ARG A 66 15.41 -12.42 24.21
C ARG A 66 16.90 -12.07 24.12
N SER A 67 17.17 -10.77 24.24
CA SER A 67 18.46 -10.08 24.19
C SER A 67 19.04 -9.87 22.78
N PHE A 68 18.83 -8.66 22.26
CA PHE A 68 19.59 -8.14 21.13
C PHE A 68 20.77 -7.34 21.68
N SER A 69 22.00 -7.82 21.43
CA SER A 69 23.22 -7.06 21.71
C SER A 69 23.55 -6.07 20.59
N ALA A 70 22.88 -6.18 19.44
CA ALA A 70 23.10 -5.32 18.29
C ALA A 70 22.18 -4.09 18.36
N VAL A 71 22.74 -2.96 18.79
CA VAL A 71 22.11 -1.65 18.68
C VAL A 71 22.45 -1.09 17.30
N PHE A 72 21.42 -0.74 16.52
CA PHE A 72 21.63 0.08 15.33
C PHE A 72 21.93 1.51 15.78
N GLU A 73 23.17 1.95 15.59
CA GLU A 73 23.56 3.33 15.78
C GLU A 73 23.69 3.99 14.40
N PHE A 74 22.80 4.95 14.12
CA PHE A 74 22.91 5.77 12.92
C PHE A 74 24.10 6.73 13.08
N LYS A 75 25.20 6.43 12.39
CA LYS A 75 26.33 7.36 12.29
C LYS A 75 26.00 8.40 11.23
N SER A 76 25.73 9.62 11.68
CA SER A 76 25.57 10.76 10.78
C SER A 76 26.87 10.98 10.01
N VAL A 77 26.81 10.94 8.68
CA VAL A 77 27.96 11.26 7.82
C VAL A 77 28.24 12.75 7.94
N SER A 78 29.50 13.09 8.23
CA SER A 78 29.97 14.49 8.21
C SER A 78 30.49 14.86 6.82
N ASN A 79 30.46 16.14 6.45
CA ASN A 79 30.92 16.58 5.11
C ASN A 79 32.39 16.20 4.84
N ASP A 80 33.20 16.03 5.89
CA ASP A 80 34.61 15.64 5.79
C ASP A 80 34.81 14.20 5.28
N GLU A 81 33.82 13.31 5.43
CA GLU A 81 33.88 11.93 4.95
C GLU A 81 33.58 11.79 3.44
N VAL A 82 33.09 12.85 2.81
CA VAL A 82 32.64 12.85 1.40
C VAL A 82 33.79 13.18 0.42
N GLU A 83 34.94 13.68 0.89
CA GLU A 83 36.04 14.13 0.02
C GLU A 83 37.07 13.06 -0.38
N THR A 84 36.97 11.80 0.08
CA THR A 84 38.01 10.78 -0.21
C THR A 84 37.69 9.86 -1.41
N VAL A 85 36.77 10.26 -2.31
CA VAL A 85 36.45 9.49 -3.53
C VAL A 85 36.42 10.37 -4.79
N LEU A 86 37.29 11.39 -4.87
CA LEU A 86 37.60 12.11 -6.12
C LEU A 86 39.09 12.09 -6.42
#